data_AF-A0A3S2UA63-F1
#
_entry.id   AF-A0A3S2UA63-F1
#
_cell.length_a   1.000
_cell.length_b   1.000
_cell.length_c   1.000
_cell.angle_alpha   90.00
_cell.angle_beta   90.00
_cell.angle_gamma   90.00
#
_symmetry.space_group_name_H-M   'P 1'
#
loop_
_entity.id
_entity.type
_entity.pdbx_description
1 polymer ?
#
loop_
_entity_poly.entity_id
_entity_poly.type
_entity_poly.pdbx_seq_one_letter_code
_entity_poly.pdbx_strand_id
1 'polypeptide(L)'
;MELSKEQLESIRQKERVLQGGYAPIPHFIYRELLPELKAKYDGQKARDCLTLYMYVHAYVNGQSEQQAYLWAFPNVIQIAEDTGIHKDRIKGLFDILVSEGVMITRKIPWYGHTKKMYMPLYERKYGA
;
A
#
# COMPACT_ATOMS: atom_id res chain seq x y z
N MET A 1 -13.78 21.85 -28.34
CA MET A 1 -14.39 21.97 -27.01
C MET A 1 -13.33 22.55 -26.10
N GLU A 2 -13.60 23.69 -25.48
CA GLU A 2 -12.66 24.36 -24.57
C GLU A 2 -12.75 23.72 -23.18
N LEU A 3 -11.62 23.57 -22.49
CA LEU A 3 -11.57 22.98 -21.16
C LEU A 3 -12.07 23.96 -20.10
N SER A 4 -12.70 23.45 -19.05
CA SER A 4 -13.07 24.27 -17.88
C SER A 4 -11.84 24.68 -17.06
N LYS A 5 -11.99 25.70 -16.20
CA LYS A 5 -10.92 26.13 -15.29
C LYS A 5 -10.47 25.01 -14.35
N GLU A 6 -11.41 24.19 -13.87
CA GLU A 6 -11.16 23.04 -13.01
C GLU A 6 -10.38 21.95 -13.75
N GLN A 7 -10.69 21.70 -15.02
CA GLN A 7 -9.96 20.74 -15.86
C GLN A 7 -8.52 21.19 -16.11
N LEU A 8 -8.30 22.48 -16.37
CA LEU A 8 -6.96 23.05 -16.54
C LEU A 8 -6.14 22.96 -15.24
N GLU A 9 -6.75 23.25 -14.09
CA GLU A 9 -6.08 23.11 -12.79
C GLU A 9 -5.74 21.66 -12.48
N SER A 10 -6.63 20.71 -12.79
CA SER A 10 -6.37 19.27 -12.63
C SER A 10 -5.18 18.81 -13.48
N ILE A 11 -5.06 19.28 -14.71
CA ILE A 11 -3.91 19.00 -15.59
C ILE A 11 -2.62 19.53 -14.96
N ARG A 12 -2.61 20.80 -14.52
CA ARG A 12 -1.44 21.42 -13.86
C ARG A 12 -0.99 20.63 -12.63
N GLN A 13 -1.93 20.22 -11.78
CA GLN A 13 -1.62 19.42 -10.59
C GLN A 13 -1.07 18.04 -10.96
N LYS A 14 -1.66 17.38 -11.97
CA LYS A 14 -1.19 16.08 -12.47
C LYS A 14 0.25 16.16 -12.96
N GLU A 15 0.59 17.17 -13.75
CA GLU A 15 1.95 17.39 -14.25
C GLU A 15 2.95 17.56 -13.10
N ARG A 16 2.58 18.32 -12.07
CA ARG A 16 3.43 18.50 -10.88
C ARG A 16 3.65 17.21 -10.10
N VAL A 17 2.62 16.38 -9.93
CA VAL A 17 2.73 15.07 -9.24
C VAL A 17 3.67 14.14 -10.01
N LEU A 18 3.59 14.13 -11.35
CA LEU A 18 4.46 13.31 -12.19
C LEU A 18 5.95 13.70 -12.07
N GLN A 19 6.26 14.92 -11.64
CA GLN A 19 7.63 15.39 -11.39
C GLN A 19 8.13 15.09 -9.96
N GLY A 20 7.24 14.92 -8.98
CA GLY A 20 7.56 14.90 -7.55
C GLY A 20 7.78 13.53 -6.91
N GLY A 21 7.83 12.46 -7.71
CA GLY A 21 7.81 11.08 -7.23
C GLY A 21 6.41 10.64 -6.83
N TYR A 22 5.92 9.57 -7.46
CA TYR A 22 4.59 9.02 -7.20
C TYR A 22 4.66 7.49 -7.22
N ALA A 23 3.82 6.85 -6.42
CA ALA A 23 3.53 5.43 -6.56
C ALA A 23 2.28 5.27 -7.43
N PRO A 24 2.30 4.45 -8.49
CA PRO A 24 1.09 4.14 -9.23
C PRO A 24 0.14 3.34 -8.34
N ILE A 25 -1.13 3.74 -8.29
CA ILE A 25 -2.18 2.95 -7.63
C ILE A 25 -2.92 2.17 -8.71
N PRO A 26 -2.85 0.82 -8.71
CA PRO A 26 -3.61 0.02 -9.66
C PRO A 26 -5.11 0.20 -9.47
N HIS A 27 -5.85 0.38 -10.56
CA HIS A 27 -7.30 0.56 -10.50
C HIS A 27 -8.03 -0.63 -9.86
N PHE A 28 -7.52 -1.86 -10.03
CA PHE A 28 -8.13 -3.07 -9.48
C PHE A 28 -8.28 -3.00 -7.95
N ILE A 29 -7.38 -2.29 -7.24
CA ILE A 29 -7.43 -2.15 -5.78
C ILE A 29 -8.77 -1.58 -5.32
N TYR A 30 -9.28 -0.58 -6.04
CA TYR A 30 -10.54 0.08 -5.70
C TYR A 30 -11.74 -0.47 -6.45
N ARG A 31 -11.54 -0.93 -7.69
CA ARG A 31 -12.64 -1.40 -8.54
C ARG A 31 -13.04 -2.85 -8.28
N GLU A 32 -12.12 -3.66 -7.78
CA GLU A 32 -12.30 -5.12 -7.62
C GLU A 32 -12.00 -5.54 -6.18
N LEU A 33 -10.77 -5.32 -5.70
CA LEU A 33 -10.32 -5.82 -4.40
C LEU A 33 -11.13 -5.23 -3.23
N LEU A 34 -11.39 -3.92 -3.21
CA LEU A 34 -12.16 -3.29 -2.13
C LEU A 34 -13.59 -3.86 -2.01
N PRO A 35 -14.39 -3.93 -3.09
CA PRO A 35 -15.68 -4.62 -3.07
C PRO A 35 -15.60 -6.07 -2.56
N GLU A 36 -14.62 -6.84 -3.02
CA GLU A 36 -14.44 -8.24 -2.62
C GLU A 36 -14.09 -8.38 -1.13
N LEU A 37 -13.14 -7.57 -0.64
CA LEU A 37 -12.77 -7.54 0.77
C LEU A 37 -13.95 -7.13 1.66
N LYS A 38 -14.74 -6.14 1.22
CA LYS A 38 -15.96 -5.72 1.94
C LYS A 38 -16.96 -6.88 2.05
N ALA A 39 -17.13 -7.65 0.97
CA ALA A 39 -18.05 -8.79 0.94
C ALA A 39 -17.56 -9.97 1.79
N LYS A 40 -16.24 -10.26 1.77
CA LYS A 40 -15.62 -11.39 2.48
C LYS A 40 -15.41 -11.13 3.97
N TYR A 41 -15.20 -9.88 4.36
CA TYR A 41 -14.90 -9.49 5.73
C TYR A 41 -15.92 -8.48 6.24
N ASP A 42 -15.58 -7.19 6.23
CA ASP A 42 -16.48 -6.08 6.56
C ASP A 42 -15.91 -4.78 5.98
N GLY A 43 -16.72 -3.72 5.98
CA GLY A 43 -16.33 -2.44 5.40
C GLY A 43 -15.15 -1.75 6.11
N GLN A 44 -14.96 -1.98 7.42
CA GLN A 44 -13.85 -1.37 8.16
C GLN A 44 -12.53 -2.07 7.80
N LYS A 45 -12.49 -3.40 7.89
CA LYS A 45 -11.32 -4.20 7.51
C LYS A 45 -10.91 -3.95 6.07
N ALA A 46 -11.88 -3.89 5.15
CA ALA A 46 -11.59 -3.65 3.74
C ALA A 46 -10.90 -2.29 3.51
N ARG A 47 -11.40 -1.21 4.12
CA ARG A 47 -10.78 0.11 4.04
C ARG A 47 -9.40 0.13 4.68
N ASP A 48 -9.26 -0.47 5.86
CA ASP A 48 -7.99 -0.47 6.60
C ASP A 48 -6.91 -1.30 5.88
N CYS A 49 -7.29 -2.41 5.22
CA CYS A 49 -6.40 -3.15 4.33
C CYS A 49 -5.89 -2.27 3.18
N LEU A 50 -6.77 -1.51 2.53
CA LEU A 50 -6.36 -0.60 1.45
C LEU A 50 -5.48 0.55 1.95
N THR A 51 -5.79 1.11 3.12
CA THR A 51 -4.94 2.12 3.77
C THR A 51 -3.53 1.58 4.00
N LEU A 52 -3.39 0.37 4.57
CA LEU A 52 -2.08 -0.24 4.78
C LEU A 52 -1.37 -0.59 3.47
N TYR A 53 -2.10 -1.04 2.45
CA TYR A 53 -1.53 -1.31 1.13
C TYR A 53 -0.91 -0.06 0.50
N MET A 54 -1.64 1.06 0.46
CA MET A 54 -1.13 2.32 -0.08
C MET A 54 -0.01 2.92 0.78
N TYR A 55 -0.15 2.84 2.10
CA TYR A 55 0.87 3.27 3.04
C TYR A 55 2.18 2.54 2.74
N VAL A 56 2.17 1.21 2.63
CA VAL A 56 3.38 0.45 2.32
C VAL A 56 4.00 0.84 0.98
N HIS A 57 3.21 1.08 -0.07
CA HIS A 57 3.71 1.59 -1.35
C HIS A 57 4.47 2.92 -1.22
N ALA A 58 4.02 3.82 -0.34
CA ALA A 58 4.71 5.09 -0.10
C ALA A 58 6.06 4.95 0.62
N TYR A 59 6.30 3.83 1.31
CA TYR A 59 7.53 3.56 2.07
C TYR A 59 8.44 2.52 1.40
N VAL A 60 8.14 2.12 0.16
CA VAL A 60 8.99 1.20 -0.60
C VAL A 60 10.35 1.84 -0.85
N ASN A 61 11.42 1.10 -0.57
CA ASN A 61 12.77 1.53 -0.93
C ASN A 61 12.98 1.43 -2.45
N GLY A 62 13.17 2.59 -3.09
CA GLY A 62 13.42 2.71 -4.53
C GLY A 62 14.88 2.50 -4.97
N GLN A 63 15.80 2.25 -4.04
CA GLN A 63 17.23 2.11 -4.36
C GLN A 63 17.56 0.66 -4.75
N SER A 64 17.68 0.40 -6.05
CA SER A 64 17.90 -0.94 -6.64
C SER A 64 19.18 -1.63 -6.18
N GLU A 65 20.20 -0.86 -5.78
CA GLU A 65 21.48 -1.38 -5.31
C GLU A 65 21.43 -1.91 -3.87
N GLN A 66 20.34 -1.64 -3.13
CA GLN A 66 20.17 -2.10 -1.76
C GLN A 66 19.45 -3.45 -1.71
N GLN A 67 19.81 -4.30 -0.74
CA GLN A 67 19.10 -5.57 -0.47
C GLN A 67 17.62 -5.38 -0.13
N ALA A 68 17.24 -4.18 0.32
CA ALA A 68 15.87 -3.81 0.64
C ALA A 68 15.09 -3.24 -0.56
N TYR A 69 15.63 -3.29 -1.78
CA TYR A 69 14.92 -2.80 -2.96
C TYR A 69 13.51 -3.41 -3.07
N LEU A 70 12.51 -2.56 -3.32
CA LEU A 70 11.08 -2.91 -3.38
C LEU A 70 10.44 -3.35 -2.05
N TRP A 71 11.21 -3.41 -0.97
CA TRP A 71 10.68 -3.64 0.38
C TRP A 71 10.42 -2.32 1.10
N ALA A 72 9.30 -2.26 1.79
CA ALA A 72 9.06 -1.31 2.85
C ALA A 72 9.28 -1.99 4.21
N PHE A 73 9.65 -1.22 5.21
CA PHE A 73 9.90 -1.73 6.56
C PHE A 73 9.49 -0.75 7.68
N PRO A 74 8.33 -0.08 7.58
CA PRO A 74 7.80 0.70 8.69
C PRO A 74 7.53 -0.21 9.90
N ASN A 75 7.76 0.30 11.11
CA ASN A 75 7.49 -0.45 12.33
C ASN A 75 6.00 -0.35 12.73
N VAL A 76 5.49 -1.25 13.56
CA VAL A 76 4.06 -1.30 13.93
C VAL A 76 3.60 -0.05 14.67
N ILE A 77 4.47 0.55 15.49
CA ILE A 77 4.17 1.78 16.22
C ILE A 77 3.97 2.94 15.23
N GLN A 78 4.91 3.11 14.31
CA GLN A 78 4.84 4.11 13.24
C GLN A 78 3.57 3.93 12.39
N ILE A 79 3.25 2.70 11.97
CA ILE A 79 2.02 2.45 11.20
C ILE A 79 0.78 2.87 12.02
N ALA A 80 0.73 2.52 13.31
CA ALA A 80 -0.40 2.84 14.15
C ALA A 80 -0.57 4.35 14.36
N GLU A 81 0.54 5.06 14.58
CA GLU A 81 0.57 6.51 14.73
C GLU A 81 0.16 7.22 13.44
N ASP A 82 0.75 6.83 12.30
CA ASP A 82 0.52 7.49 11.02
C ASP A 82 -0.89 7.22 10.44
N THR A 83 -1.44 6.03 10.69
CA THR A 83 -2.72 5.61 10.09
C THR A 83 -3.91 5.68 11.04
N GLY A 84 -3.68 5.82 12.35
CA GLY A 84 -4.71 5.71 13.38
C GLY A 84 -5.28 4.30 13.57
N ILE A 85 -4.75 3.29 12.88
CA ILE A 85 -5.18 1.90 13.03
C ILE A 85 -4.58 1.34 14.33
N HIS A 86 -5.44 0.79 15.19
CA HIS A 86 -4.98 0.18 16.44
C HIS A 86 -3.92 -0.92 16.18
N LYS A 87 -2.81 -0.88 16.93
CA LYS A 87 -1.63 -1.74 16.73
C LYS A 87 -1.94 -3.24 16.61
N ASP A 88 -2.90 -3.72 17.40
CA ASP A 88 -3.26 -5.14 17.44
C ASP A 88 -3.99 -5.61 16.17
N ARG A 89 -4.55 -4.68 15.39
CA ARG A 89 -5.25 -4.97 14.12
C ARG A 89 -4.27 -5.08 12.95
N ILE A 90 -3.14 -4.39 13.01
CA ILE A 90 -2.18 -4.26 11.89
C ILE A 90 -1.73 -5.62 11.39
N LYS A 91 -1.42 -6.57 12.28
CA LYS A 91 -0.99 -7.91 11.89
C LYS A 91 -2.06 -8.60 11.03
N GLY A 92 -3.30 -8.67 11.53
CA GLY A 92 -4.40 -9.34 10.83
C GLY A 92 -4.72 -8.71 9.47
N LEU A 93 -4.61 -7.39 9.36
CA LEU A 93 -4.84 -6.68 8.09
C LEU A 93 -3.75 -7.00 7.05
N PHE A 94 -2.48 -7.09 7.44
CA PHE A 94 -1.44 -7.54 6.52
C PHE A 94 -1.57 -9.02 6.15
N ASP A 95 -2.02 -9.86 7.09
CA ASP A 95 -2.25 -11.28 6.80
C ASP A 95 -3.36 -11.43 5.73
N ILE A 96 -4.40 -10.59 5.76
CA ILE A 96 -5.42 -10.51 4.70
C ILE A 96 -4.78 -10.14 3.36
N LEU A 97 -4.01 -9.04 3.29
CA LEU A 97 -3.37 -8.61 2.05
C LEU A 97 -2.43 -9.67 1.45
N VAL A 98 -1.74 -10.43 2.31
CA VAL A 98 -0.91 -11.57 1.88
C VAL A 98 -1.78 -12.70 1.34
N SER A 99 -2.89 -13.02 2.01
CA SER A 99 -3.82 -14.06 1.56
C SER A 99 -4.51 -13.73 0.23
N GLU A 100 -4.77 -12.44 -0.02
CA GLU A 100 -5.32 -11.92 -1.28
C GLU A 100 -4.26 -11.80 -2.39
N GLY A 101 -3.00 -12.13 -2.09
CA GLY A 101 -1.93 -12.18 -3.08
C GLY A 101 -1.42 -10.82 -3.55
N VAL A 102 -1.72 -9.72 -2.83
CA VAL A 102 -1.29 -8.35 -3.17
C VAL A 102 -0.17 -7.84 -2.27
N MET A 103 0.34 -8.69 -1.38
CA MET A 103 1.42 -8.37 -0.45
C MET A 103 2.27 -9.61 -0.18
N ILE A 104 3.58 -9.42 -0.05
CA ILE A 104 4.48 -10.41 0.51
C ILE A 104 5.05 -9.84 1.80
N THR A 105 5.19 -10.66 2.84
CA THR A 105 5.91 -10.25 4.05
C THR A 105 7.05 -11.22 4.37
N ARG A 106 8.13 -10.68 4.91
CA ARG A 106 9.29 -11.46 5.38
C ARG A 106 9.75 -10.96 6.74
N LYS A 107 10.37 -11.85 7.50
CA LYS A 107 11.07 -11.52 8.73
C LYS A 107 12.55 -11.70 8.47
N ILE A 108 13.35 -10.67 8.75
CA ILE A 108 14.81 -10.73 8.63
C ILE A 108 15.46 -10.45 9.99
N PRO A 109 16.63 -11.05 10.29
CA PRO A 109 17.48 -10.59 11.37
C PRO A 109 17.87 -9.12 11.16
N TRP A 110 17.81 -8.31 12.21
CA TRP A 110 18.09 -6.88 12.17
C TRP A 110 18.62 -6.41 13.53
N TYR A 111 19.94 -6.22 13.64
CA TYR A 111 20.63 -5.79 14.86
C TYR A 111 20.17 -6.52 16.14
N GLY A 112 20.18 -7.86 16.13
CA GLY A 112 19.77 -8.66 17.29
C GLY A 112 18.25 -8.79 17.48
N HIS A 113 17.45 -8.14 16.64
CA HIS A 113 16.00 -8.25 16.62
C HIS A 113 15.50 -8.83 15.29
N THR A 114 14.20 -9.06 15.19
CA THR A 114 13.55 -9.42 13.92
C THR A 114 12.84 -8.20 13.34
N LYS A 115 13.14 -7.86 12.09
CA LYS A 115 12.42 -6.82 11.34
C LYS A 115 11.43 -7.48 10.39
N LYS A 116 10.16 -7.03 10.43
CA LYS A 116 9.17 -7.40 9.41
C LYS A 116 9.30 -6.44 8.23
N MET A 117 9.42 -7.00 7.03
CA MET A 117 9.42 -6.29 5.75
C MET A 117 8.14 -6.61 4.99
N TYR A 118 7.71 -5.66 4.18
CA TYR A 118 6.48 -5.68 3.38
C TYR A 118 6.83 -5.35 1.93
N MET A 119 6.42 -6.18 0.99
CA MET A 119 6.57 -5.93 -0.44
C MET A 119 5.17 -5.87 -1.03
N PRO A 120 4.68 -4.66 -1.35
CA PRO A 120 3.37 -4.51 -1.96
C PRO A 120 3.44 -4.87 -3.45
N LEU A 121 2.44 -5.58 -3.96
CA LEU A 121 2.39 -6.01 -5.35
C LEU A 121 1.33 -5.21 -6.10
N TYR A 122 1.62 -4.84 -7.35
CA TYR A 122 0.71 -4.07 -8.19
C TYR A 122 -0.38 -4.92 -8.88
N GLU A 123 -0.34 -6.23 -8.68
CA GLU A 123 -1.31 -7.20 -9.20
C GLU A 123 -1.40 -8.40 -8.23
N ARG A 124 -2.44 -9.23 -8.38
CA ARG A 124 -2.56 -10.47 -7.61
C ARG A 124 -1.54 -11.49 -8.10
N LYS A 125 -0.83 -12.12 -7.16
CA LYS A 125 0.11 -13.21 -7.44
C LYS A 125 -0.55 -14.43 -8.12
N TYR A 126 -1.85 -14.63 -7.88
CA TYR A 126 -2.64 -15.67 -8.54
C TYR A 126 -3.75 -14.92 -9.27
N GLY A 127 -3.75 -14.98 -10.60
CA GLY A 127 -4.76 -14.30 -11.43
C GLY A 127 -6.18 -14.67 -10.97
N ALA A 128 -7.09 -13.70 -11.08
CA ALA A 128 -8.53 -13.93 -10.89
C ALA A 128 -9.06 -14.95 -11.91
#